data_AF-A0A8S4QHN2-F1
#
_entry.id   AF-A0A8S4QHN2-F1
#
_cell.length_a   1.000
_cell.length_b   1.000
_cell.length_c   1.000
_cell.angle_alpha   90.00
_cell.angle_beta   90.00
_cell.angle_gamma   90.00
#
_symmetry.space_group_name_H-M   'P 1'
#
loop_
_entity.id
_entity.type
_entity.pdbx_description
1 polymer ?
#
loop_
_entity_poly.entity_id
_entity_poly.type
_entity_poly.pdbx_seq_one_letter_code
_entity_poly.pdbx_strand_id
1 'polypeptide(L)'
;WALFQVDAYVLPTGEVELKPSENIICSYMQKITDYWDEYVRNFHNYLNDETLQIFVQPTIMGKQMEWTAGESPNLYFLMNQDKSLLNDIQLISLVNHDAYDKVWIFLGRMKRFMDNFREAHEIDVNIIKNERDVNAFRKLCTELAKQMDEIEEVVSFQPLGLIFLNLCPFQELFRPQPRKLFEVVNSTTPE
;
A
#
# COMPACT_ATOMS: atom_id res chain seq x y z
N TRP A 1 3.95 10.97 9.36
CA TRP A 1 2.66 10.74 8.68
C TRP A 1 2.91 9.74 7.56
N ALA A 2 2.20 8.62 7.54
CA ALA A 2 2.25 7.69 6.42
C ALA A 2 1.34 8.20 5.31
N LEU A 3 1.76 8.03 4.06
CA LEU A 3 1.05 8.55 2.90
C LEU A 3 -0.07 7.61 2.46
N PHE A 4 0.16 6.30 2.61
CA PHE A 4 -0.77 5.25 2.19
C PHE A 4 -1.05 4.28 3.32
N GLN A 5 -2.31 3.89 3.48
CA GLN A 5 -2.69 2.75 4.30
C GLN A 5 -2.85 1.53 3.39
N VAL A 6 -2.22 0.43 3.77
CA VAL A 6 -2.28 -0.85 3.04
C VAL A 6 -2.67 -1.94 4.02
N ASP A 7 -3.73 -2.66 3.68
CA ASP A 7 -4.24 -3.79 4.42
C ASP A 7 -3.60 -5.09 3.88
N ALA A 8 -3.09 -5.93 4.79
CA ALA A 8 -2.58 -7.25 4.45
C ALA A 8 -3.60 -8.34 4.77
N TYR A 9 -3.90 -9.17 3.77
CA TYR A 9 -4.79 -10.33 3.87
C TYR A 9 -4.02 -11.61 3.62
N VAL A 10 -4.40 -12.69 4.27
CA VAL A 10 -3.86 -14.03 4.00
C VAL A 10 -4.95 -14.89 3.37
N LEU A 11 -4.62 -15.47 2.23
CA LEU A 11 -5.46 -16.43 1.53
C LEU A 11 -5.37 -17.81 2.19
N PRO A 12 -6.39 -18.68 2.03
CA PRO A 12 -6.35 -20.06 2.51
C PRO A 12 -5.15 -20.86 2.00
N THR A 13 -4.56 -20.45 0.88
CA THR A 13 -3.34 -21.03 0.29
C THR A 13 -2.06 -20.66 1.06
N GLY A 14 -2.13 -19.74 2.02
CA GLY A 14 -0.99 -19.17 2.74
C GLY A 14 -0.33 -17.99 2.01
N GLU A 15 -0.85 -17.57 0.86
CA GLU A 15 -0.35 -16.39 0.14
C GLU A 15 -0.88 -15.09 0.76
N VAL A 16 -0.05 -14.04 0.76
CA VAL A 16 -0.45 -12.71 1.24
C VAL A 16 -0.87 -11.83 0.08
N GLU A 17 -2.04 -11.20 0.20
CA GLU A 17 -2.52 -10.18 -0.73
C GLU A 17 -2.51 -8.82 -0.02
N LEU A 18 -1.98 -7.81 -0.71
CA LEU A 18 -1.97 -6.41 -0.25
C LEU A 18 -3.09 -5.63 -0.94
N LYS A 19 -3.90 -4.91 -0.16
CA LYS A 19 -4.90 -3.98 -0.69
C LYS A 19 -4.72 -2.57 -0.10
N PRO A 20 -4.55 -1.53 -0.91
CA PRO A 20 -4.38 -1.57 -2.37
C PRO A 20 -3.05 -2.22 -2.78
N SER A 21 -3.03 -2.82 -3.98
CA SER A 21 -1.81 -3.38 -4.55
C SER A 21 -0.85 -2.29 -5.03
N GLU A 22 0.41 -2.63 -5.19
CA GLU A 22 1.44 -1.71 -5.68
C GLU A 22 1.04 -1.06 -7.00
N ASN A 23 0.57 -1.86 -7.97
CA ASN A 23 0.12 -1.36 -9.27
C ASN A 23 -0.99 -0.31 -9.14
N ILE A 24 -1.90 -0.47 -8.17
CA ILE A 24 -2.98 0.49 -7.93
C ILE A 24 -2.39 1.81 -7.42
N ILE A 25 -1.52 1.78 -6.40
CA ILE A 25 -0.87 3.00 -5.89
C ILE A 25 -0.03 3.69 -6.96
N CYS A 26 0.80 2.93 -7.68
CA CYS A 26 1.60 3.45 -8.79
C CYS A 26 0.72 4.09 -9.87
N SER A 27 -0.42 3.48 -10.20
CA SER A 27 -1.36 4.07 -11.17
C SER A 27 -1.99 5.37 -10.67
N TYR A 28 -2.28 5.51 -9.38
CA TYR A 28 -2.80 6.75 -8.81
C TYR A 28 -1.73 7.85 -8.81
N MET A 29 -0.50 7.52 -8.43
CA MET A 29 0.62 8.46 -8.46
C MET A 29 0.96 8.91 -9.87
N GLN A 30 0.89 7.99 -10.85
CA GLN A 30 1.06 8.32 -12.26
C GLN A 30 -0.03 9.30 -12.72
N LYS A 31 -1.31 9.02 -12.42
CA LYS A 31 -2.41 9.93 -12.76
C LYS A 31 -2.23 11.33 -12.16
N ILE A 32 -1.78 11.43 -10.91
CA ILE A 32 -1.49 12.73 -10.28
C ILE A 32 -0.39 13.47 -11.05
N THR A 33 0.65 12.74 -11.46
CA THR A 33 1.78 13.30 -12.22
C THR A 33 1.32 13.74 -13.61
N ASP A 34 0.49 12.95 -14.28
CA ASP A 34 -0.07 13.24 -15.61
C ASP A 34 -0.99 14.47 -15.56
N TYR A 35 -1.86 14.58 -14.54
CA TYR A 35 -2.70 15.77 -14.35
C TYR A 35 -1.87 17.03 -14.15
N TRP A 36 -0.76 16.92 -13.43
CA TRP A 36 0.13 18.04 -13.22
C TRP A 36 0.84 18.44 -14.51
N ASP A 37 1.33 17.49 -15.31
CA ASP A 37 1.92 17.75 -16.63
C ASP A 37 0.90 18.40 -17.59
N GLU A 38 -0.34 17.90 -17.64
CA GLU A 38 -1.41 18.48 -18.45
C GLU A 38 -1.71 19.93 -18.03
N TYR A 39 -1.82 20.19 -16.73
CA TYR A 39 -2.10 21.52 -16.21
C TYR A 39 -0.99 22.52 -16.57
N VAL A 40 0.27 22.10 -16.43
CA VAL A 40 1.43 22.92 -16.80
C VAL A 40 1.44 23.23 -18.29
N ARG A 41 1.13 22.26 -19.16
CA ARG A 41 1.07 22.49 -20.62
C ARG A 41 0.06 23.55 -21.00
N ASN A 42 -1.10 23.52 -20.33
CA ASN A 42 -2.21 24.43 -20.58
C ASN A 42 -2.12 25.73 -19.76
N PHE A 43 -1.04 25.90 -18.99
CA PHE A 43 -0.84 27.10 -18.19
C PHE A 43 -0.54 28.29 -19.11
N HIS A 44 -1.44 29.28 -19.09
CA HIS A 44 -1.29 30.49 -19.88
C HIS A 44 -0.35 31.45 -19.14
N ASN A 45 0.68 31.93 -19.83
CA ASN A 45 1.57 32.95 -19.30
C ASN A 45 0.75 34.21 -18.99
N TYR A 46 0.94 34.80 -17.81
CA TYR A 46 0.25 36.02 -17.39
C TYR A 46 0.48 37.21 -18.32
N LEU A 47 1.58 37.22 -19.09
CA LEU A 47 1.83 38.24 -20.12
C LEU A 47 0.82 38.21 -21.28
N ASN A 48 0.14 37.08 -21.48
CA ASN A 48 -0.85 36.89 -22.54
C ASN A 48 -2.29 37.04 -22.02
N ASP A 49 -2.46 37.39 -20.75
CA ASP A 49 -3.78 37.64 -20.15
C ASP A 49 -4.32 39.01 -20.60
N GLU A 50 -5.51 39.03 -21.18
CA GLU A 50 -6.18 40.24 -21.68
C GLU A 50 -6.37 41.30 -20.60
N THR A 51 -6.55 40.88 -19.34
CA THR A 51 -6.72 41.81 -18.20
C THR A 51 -5.41 42.49 -17.81
N LEU A 52 -4.27 41.88 -18.12
CA LEU A 52 -2.93 42.39 -17.81
C LEU A 52 -2.27 43.10 -19.00
N GLN A 53 -2.90 43.08 -20.19
CA GLN A 53 -2.42 43.80 -21.39
C GLN A 53 -2.25 45.30 -21.15
N ILE A 54 -3.02 45.91 -20.24
CA ILE A 54 -2.86 47.32 -19.88
C ILE A 54 -1.47 47.65 -19.32
N PHE A 55 -0.77 46.67 -18.71
CA PHE A 55 0.57 46.84 -18.17
C PHE A 55 1.67 46.49 -19.16
N VAL A 56 1.37 45.61 -20.13
CA VAL A 56 2.35 45.08 -21.10
C VAL A 56 2.35 45.89 -22.40
N GLN A 57 1.17 46.34 -22.84
CA GLN A 57 0.95 47.11 -24.05
C GLN A 57 -0.06 48.25 -23.80
N PRO A 58 0.33 49.30 -23.05
CA PRO A 58 -0.58 50.38 -22.68
C PRO A 58 -1.02 51.21 -23.90
N THR A 59 -2.26 51.69 -23.86
CA THR A 59 -2.78 52.65 -24.84
C THR A 59 -2.59 54.07 -24.32
N ILE A 60 -1.69 54.84 -24.96
CA ILE A 60 -1.40 56.23 -24.60
C ILE A 60 -1.95 57.13 -25.71
N MET A 61 -2.82 58.09 -25.35
CA MET A 61 -3.43 59.04 -26.31
C MET A 61 -4.11 58.35 -27.51
N GLY A 62 -4.76 57.20 -27.28
CA GLY A 62 -5.45 56.44 -28.32
C GLY A 62 -4.52 55.66 -29.27
N LYS A 63 -3.21 55.67 -29.04
CA LYS A 63 -2.24 54.83 -29.74
C LYS A 63 -1.78 53.69 -28.84
N GLN A 64 -1.84 52.47 -29.38
CA GLN A 64 -1.32 51.29 -28.72
C GLN A 64 0.20 51.34 -28.79
N MET A 65 0.86 51.35 -27.62
CA MET A 65 2.32 51.39 -27.55
C MET A 65 2.91 50.04 -27.99
N GLU A 66 4.20 50.03 -28.34
CA GLU A 66 4.90 48.77 -28.57
C GLU A 66 5.00 47.98 -27.27
N TRP A 67 5.02 46.66 -27.43
CA TRP A 67 5.06 45.71 -26.33
C TRP A 67 6.35 45.92 -25.51
N THR A 68 6.21 46.13 -24.20
CA THR A 68 7.34 46.53 -23.34
C THR A 68 8.14 45.36 -22.73
N ALA A 69 7.61 44.14 -22.75
CA ALA A 69 8.25 42.94 -22.20
C ALA A 69 8.81 42.00 -23.29
N GLY A 70 9.76 41.12 -22.98
CA GLY A 70 10.07 40.02 -23.91
C GLY A 70 8.93 39.00 -24.01
N GLU A 71 8.96 38.12 -25.00
CA GLU A 71 8.13 36.91 -24.99
C GLU A 71 8.68 35.97 -23.91
N SER A 72 7.89 35.70 -22.86
CA SER A 72 8.30 34.77 -21.82
C SER A 72 8.20 33.33 -22.33
N PRO A 73 9.20 32.47 -22.04
CA PRO A 73 9.04 31.04 -22.29
C PRO A 73 7.82 30.50 -21.53
N ASN A 74 7.18 29.48 -22.09
CA ASN A 74 6.11 28.74 -21.42
C ASN A 74 6.67 27.94 -20.24
N LEU A 75 5.93 27.82 -19.14
CA LEU A 75 6.29 26.99 -17.97
C LEU A 75 6.67 25.56 -18.36
N TYR A 76 5.95 24.96 -19.31
CA TYR A 76 6.25 23.64 -19.86
C TYR A 76 7.66 23.57 -20.47
N PHE A 77 8.10 24.63 -21.16
CA PHE A 77 9.45 24.69 -21.71
C PHE A 77 10.51 24.71 -20.60
N LEU A 78 10.28 25.50 -19.55
CA LEU A 78 11.19 25.59 -18.40
C LEU A 78 11.31 24.24 -17.68
N MET A 79 10.19 23.53 -17.48
CA MET A 79 10.20 22.23 -16.83
C MET A 79 10.98 21.17 -17.59
N ASN A 80 10.89 21.15 -18.92
CA ASN A 80 11.66 20.20 -19.74
C ASN A 80 13.16 20.47 -19.75
N GLN A 81 13.58 21.67 -19.36
CA GLN A 81 15.00 22.00 -19.22
C GLN A 81 15.54 21.70 -17.82
N ASP A 82 14.67 21.59 -16.83
CA ASP A 82 15.05 21.28 -15.46
C ASP A 82 15.29 19.78 -15.27
N LYS A 83 16.57 19.40 -15.33
CA LYS A 83 17.01 18.02 -15.10
C LYS A 83 16.72 17.54 -13.67
N SER A 84 16.73 18.43 -12.68
CA SER A 84 16.44 18.05 -11.29
C SER A 84 15.00 17.63 -11.16
N LEU A 85 14.08 18.45 -11.68
CA LEU A 85 12.65 18.16 -11.67
C LEU A 85 12.32 16.85 -12.39
N LEU A 86 12.91 16.62 -13.56
CA LEU A 86 12.70 15.37 -14.31
C LEU A 86 13.20 14.13 -13.55
N ASN A 87 14.32 14.25 -12.84
CA ASN A 87 14.82 13.18 -11.99
C ASN A 87 13.91 12.93 -10.78
N ASP A 88 13.39 14.00 -10.17
CA ASP A 88 12.46 13.89 -9.03
C ASP A 88 11.15 13.20 -9.44
N ILE A 89 10.63 13.49 -10.64
CA ILE A 89 9.46 12.81 -11.20
C ILE A 89 9.71 11.30 -11.35
N GLN A 90 10.87 10.91 -11.86
CA GLN A 90 11.25 9.49 -11.97
C GLN A 90 11.42 8.83 -10.61
N LEU A 91 11.94 9.57 -9.62
CA LEU A 91 12.16 9.10 -8.26
C LEU A 91 10.86 8.69 -7.56
N ILE A 92 9.73 9.36 -7.86
CA ILE A 92 8.42 9.05 -7.27
C ILE A 92 8.06 7.56 -7.49
N SER A 93 8.21 7.06 -8.72
CA SER A 93 7.90 5.67 -9.04
C SER A 93 8.83 4.69 -8.32
N LEU A 94 10.13 4.98 -8.32
CA LEU A 94 11.15 4.16 -7.66
C LEU A 94 10.92 4.05 -6.16
N VAL A 95 10.58 5.16 -5.51
CA VAL A 95 10.34 5.23 -4.07
C VAL A 95 9.06 4.48 -3.67
N ASN A 96 8.03 4.49 -4.51
CA ASN A 96 6.83 3.67 -4.29
C ASN A 96 7.16 2.17 -4.34
N HIS A 97 7.98 1.75 -5.32
CA HIS A 97 8.43 0.36 -5.43
C HIS A 97 9.23 -0.07 -4.20
N ASP A 98 10.25 0.72 -3.79
CA ASP A 98 11.07 0.41 -2.61
C ASP A 98 10.22 0.33 -1.32
N ALA A 99 9.17 1.15 -1.21
CA ALA A 99 8.25 1.08 -0.08
C ALA A 99 7.51 -0.27 -0.02
N TYR A 100 7.00 -0.77 -1.15
CA TYR A 100 6.37 -2.09 -1.22
C TYR A 100 7.38 -3.23 -0.98
N ASP A 101 8.61 -3.10 -1.46
CA ASP A 101 9.68 -4.05 -1.13
C ASP A 101 9.91 -4.16 0.38
N LYS A 102 9.88 -3.04 1.13
CA LYS A 102 9.98 -3.09 2.60
C LYS A 102 8.80 -3.82 3.24
N VAL A 103 7.59 -3.66 2.69
CA VAL A 103 6.41 -4.39 3.15
C VAL A 103 6.60 -5.89 2.93
N TRP A 104 7.07 -6.31 1.75
CA TRP A 104 7.34 -7.73 1.47
C TRP A 104 8.43 -8.32 2.35
N ILE A 105 9.52 -7.58 2.61
CA ILE A 105 10.57 -8.01 3.55
C ILE A 105 10.00 -8.18 4.96
N PHE A 106 9.14 -7.27 5.41
CA PHE A 106 8.48 -7.36 6.70
C PHE A 106 7.56 -8.58 6.77
N LEU A 107 6.69 -8.78 5.78
CA LEU A 107 5.79 -9.94 5.68
C LEU A 107 6.58 -11.25 5.61
N GLY A 108 7.76 -11.27 4.98
CA GLY A 108 8.64 -12.43 4.96
C GLY A 108 9.04 -12.93 6.36
N ARG A 109 9.11 -12.04 7.36
CA ARG A 109 9.35 -12.42 8.77
C ARG A 109 8.17 -13.14 9.40
N MET A 110 6.96 -12.91 8.87
CA MET A 110 5.71 -13.53 9.32
C MET A 110 5.40 -14.83 8.58
N LYS A 111 6.30 -15.32 7.72
CA LYS A 111 6.07 -16.52 6.89
C LYS A 111 5.66 -17.75 7.71
N ARG A 112 6.23 -17.93 8.91
CA ARG A 112 5.85 -19.01 9.83
C ARG A 112 4.35 -19.01 10.14
N PHE A 113 3.74 -17.84 10.34
CA PHE A 113 2.31 -17.75 10.58
C PHE A 113 1.52 -18.17 9.33
N MET A 114 1.92 -17.70 8.15
CA MET A 114 1.27 -18.08 6.89
C MET A 114 1.34 -19.59 6.63
N ASP A 115 2.50 -20.21 6.88
CA ASP A 115 2.68 -21.65 6.74
C ASP A 115 1.77 -22.42 7.72
N ASN A 116 1.70 -21.99 8.99
CA ASN A 116 0.79 -22.57 9.97
C ASN A 116 -0.69 -22.44 9.55
N PHE A 117 -1.07 -21.32 8.92
CA PHE A 117 -2.44 -21.11 8.44
C PHE A 117 -2.83 -22.02 7.29
N ARG A 118 -1.89 -22.25 6.37
CA ARG A 118 -2.05 -23.21 5.28
C ARG A 118 -2.20 -24.61 5.85
N GLU A 119 -1.31 -25.01 6.75
CA GLU A 119 -1.37 -26.32 7.42
C GLU A 119 -2.71 -26.50 8.15
N ALA A 120 -3.15 -25.51 8.93
CA ALA A 120 -4.44 -25.55 9.62
C ALA A 120 -5.65 -25.68 8.68
N HIS A 121 -5.58 -25.11 7.47
CA HIS A 121 -6.60 -25.29 6.43
C HIS A 121 -6.57 -26.68 5.77
N GLU A 122 -5.39 -27.31 5.70
CA GLU A 122 -5.20 -28.63 5.08
C GLU A 122 -5.51 -29.79 6.05
N ILE A 123 -5.49 -29.55 7.37
CA ILE A 123 -5.81 -30.57 8.38
C ILE A 123 -7.28 -31.00 8.25
N ASP A 124 -7.50 -32.25 7.86
CA ASP A 124 -8.82 -32.87 7.88
C ASP A 124 -9.24 -33.12 9.34
N VAL A 125 -10.36 -32.49 9.72
CA VAL A 125 -11.03 -32.64 11.02
C VAL A 125 -11.29 -34.11 11.38
N ASN A 126 -11.47 -34.98 10.39
CA ASN A 126 -11.67 -36.41 10.61
C ASN A 126 -10.41 -37.13 11.11
N ILE A 127 -9.21 -36.62 10.81
CA ILE A 127 -7.96 -37.17 11.35
C ILE A 127 -7.91 -36.91 12.85
N ILE A 128 -8.26 -35.70 13.28
CA ILE A 128 -8.32 -35.33 14.70
C ILE A 128 -9.34 -36.19 15.45
N LYS A 129 -10.52 -36.46 14.85
CA LYS A 129 -11.56 -37.28 15.47
C LYS A 129 -11.20 -38.77 15.59
N ASN A 130 -10.37 -39.27 14.68
CA ASN A 130 -9.97 -40.68 14.65
C ASN A 130 -8.65 -40.94 15.37
N GLU A 131 -7.95 -39.89 15.82
CA GLU A 131 -6.72 -40.00 16.57
C GLU A 131 -7.00 -40.62 17.95
N ARG A 132 -6.33 -41.74 18.24
CA ARG A 132 -6.51 -42.50 19.50
C ARG A 132 -5.33 -42.38 20.44
N ASP A 133 -4.22 -41.77 20.01
CA ASP A 133 -3.07 -41.52 20.86
C ASP A 133 -3.24 -40.23 21.67
N VAL A 134 -3.39 -40.38 22.99
CA VAL A 134 -3.48 -39.28 23.95
C VAL A 134 -2.26 -38.36 23.90
N ASN A 135 -1.07 -38.88 23.60
CA ASN A 135 0.15 -38.06 23.52
C ASN A 135 0.17 -37.20 22.25
N ALA A 136 -0.29 -37.74 21.12
CA ALA A 136 -0.43 -37.00 19.87
C ALA A 136 -1.47 -35.89 20.04
N PHE A 137 -2.60 -36.21 20.69
CA PHE A 137 -3.66 -35.26 20.98
C PHE A 137 -3.20 -34.11 21.89
N ARG A 138 -2.48 -34.42 22.97
CA ARG A 138 -1.90 -33.40 23.87
C ARG A 138 -0.94 -32.48 23.14
N LYS A 139 -0.09 -33.02 22.26
CA LYS A 139 0.83 -32.21 21.43
C LYS A 139 0.05 -31.26 20.53
N LEU A 140 -0.94 -31.77 19.80
CA LEU A 140 -1.80 -30.95 18.93
C LEU A 140 -2.48 -29.80 19.69
N CYS A 141 -3.05 -30.07 20.86
CA CYS A 141 -3.67 -29.04 21.70
C CYS A 141 -2.66 -27.97 22.13
N THR A 142 -1.47 -28.40 22.55
CA THR A 142 -0.40 -27.48 22.99
C THR A 142 0.07 -26.60 21.84
N GLU A 143 0.17 -27.17 20.64
CA GLU A 143 0.61 -26.46 19.45
C GLU A 143 -0.43 -25.44 18.97
N LEU A 144 -1.71 -25.83 18.95
CA LEU A 144 -2.82 -24.92 18.61
C LEU A 144 -2.96 -23.78 19.64
N ALA A 145 -2.86 -24.08 20.94
CA ALA A 145 -2.89 -23.06 21.99
C ALA A 145 -1.72 -22.07 21.82
N LYS A 146 -0.51 -22.58 21.57
CA LYS A 146 0.66 -21.74 21.30
C LYS A 146 0.47 -20.86 20.06
N GLN A 147 -0.11 -21.38 18.98
CA GLN A 147 -0.42 -20.60 17.79
C GLN A 147 -1.43 -19.47 18.06
N MET A 148 -2.41 -19.70 18.94
CA MET A 148 -3.35 -18.67 19.38
C MET A 148 -2.67 -17.58 20.22
N ASP A 149 -1.74 -17.94 21.09
CA ASP A 149 -1.01 -16.95 21.88
C ASP A 149 -0.07 -16.13 20.97
N GLU A 150 0.67 -16.80 20.08
CA GLU A 150 1.59 -16.14 19.13
C GLU A 150 0.86 -15.15 18.19
N ILE A 151 -0.41 -15.38 17.82
CA ILE A 151 -1.16 -14.45 16.94
C ILE A 151 -1.60 -13.17 17.67
N GLU A 152 -1.92 -13.25 18.96
CA GLU A 152 -2.35 -12.09 19.76
C GLU A 152 -1.17 -11.18 20.09
N GLU A 153 0.06 -11.71 20.08
CA GLU A 153 1.29 -10.91 20.22
C GLU A 153 1.68 -10.14 18.95
N VAL A 154 1.06 -10.45 17.81
CA VAL A 154 1.32 -9.72 16.55
C VAL A 154 0.85 -8.28 16.69
N VAL A 155 1.64 -7.33 16.17
CA VAL A 155 1.24 -5.92 16.13
C VAL A 155 0.12 -5.71 15.11
N SER A 156 -0.91 -4.95 15.48
CA SER A 156 -2.02 -4.66 14.57
C SER A 156 -1.65 -3.65 13.48
N PHE A 157 -0.68 -2.77 13.74
CA PHE A 157 -0.24 -1.75 12.81
C PHE A 157 1.28 -1.63 12.79
N GLN A 158 1.86 -1.45 11.60
CA GLN A 158 3.28 -1.24 11.44
C GLN A 158 3.55 -0.08 10.46
N PRO A 159 4.14 1.05 10.93
CA PRO A 159 4.61 2.09 10.02
C PRO A 159 5.88 1.63 9.31
N LEU A 160 5.86 1.68 7.98
CA LEU A 160 6.95 1.30 7.07
C LEU A 160 7.25 2.46 6.11
N GLY A 161 7.62 3.62 6.69
CA GLY A 161 7.92 4.83 5.93
C GLY A 161 6.67 5.41 5.26
N LEU A 162 6.58 5.29 3.94
CA LEU A 162 5.44 5.78 3.14
C LEU A 162 4.18 4.95 3.35
N ILE A 163 4.33 3.67 3.69
CA ILE A 163 3.22 2.74 3.86
C ILE A 163 2.95 2.54 5.35
N PHE A 164 1.68 2.64 5.72
CA PHE A 164 1.15 2.21 6.99
C PHE A 164 0.48 0.85 6.79
N LEU A 165 1.13 -0.20 7.28
CA LEU A 165 0.64 -1.56 7.14
C LEU A 165 -0.37 -1.86 8.24
N ASN A 166 -1.56 -2.28 7.84
CA ASN A 166 -2.62 -2.75 8.72
C ASN A 166 -2.70 -4.28 8.69
N LEU A 167 -2.50 -4.88 9.86
CA LEU A 167 -2.50 -6.32 10.11
C LEU A 167 -3.74 -6.77 10.90
N CYS A 168 -4.69 -5.88 11.19
CA CYS A 168 -5.97 -6.29 11.77
C CYS A 168 -6.67 -7.39 10.93
N PRO A 169 -6.77 -7.26 9.59
CA PRO A 169 -7.42 -8.30 8.78
C PRO A 169 -6.68 -9.64 8.84
N PHE A 170 -5.34 -9.59 8.90
CA PHE A 170 -4.51 -10.77 9.13
C PHE A 170 -4.89 -11.46 10.46
N GLN A 171 -4.94 -10.72 11.56
CA GLN A 171 -5.29 -11.27 12.87
C GLN A 171 -6.71 -11.86 12.90
N GLU A 172 -7.68 -11.16 12.30
CA GLU A 172 -9.08 -11.58 12.26
C GLU A 172 -9.29 -12.88 11.49
N LEU A 173 -8.55 -13.10 10.40
CA LEU A 173 -8.62 -14.34 9.61
C LEU A 173 -7.99 -15.53 10.35
N PHE A 174 -6.92 -15.29 11.11
CA PHE A 174 -6.23 -16.32 11.85
C PHE A 174 -6.98 -16.78 13.11
N ARG A 175 -7.59 -15.87 13.87
CA ARG A 175 -8.31 -16.17 15.12
C ARG A 175 -9.32 -17.33 15.06
N PRO A 176 -10.22 -17.45 14.07
CA PRO A 176 -11.26 -18.48 14.07
C PRO A 176 -10.73 -19.89 13.78
N GLN A 177 -9.57 -20.02 13.13
CA GLN A 177 -9.03 -21.29 12.66
C GLN A 177 -8.60 -22.22 13.82
N PRO A 178 -7.67 -21.81 14.70
CA PRO A 178 -7.31 -22.62 15.87
C PRO A 178 -8.49 -22.86 16.81
N ARG A 179 -9.41 -21.89 16.95
CA ARG A 179 -10.61 -22.03 17.78
C ARG A 179 -11.51 -23.18 17.30
N LYS A 180 -11.75 -23.29 15.99
CA LYS A 180 -12.53 -24.41 15.43
C LYS A 180 -11.87 -25.76 15.68
N LEU A 181 -10.55 -25.84 15.49
CA LEU A 181 -9.79 -27.07 15.74
C LEU A 181 -9.83 -27.45 17.23
N PHE A 182 -9.73 -26.46 18.12
CA PHE A 182 -9.84 -26.65 19.56
C PHE A 182 -11.23 -27.10 20.00
N GLU A 183 -12.30 -26.58 19.41
CA GLU A 183 -13.68 -27.05 19.67
C GLU A 183 -13.89 -28.51 19.26
N VAL A 184 -13.34 -28.92 18.11
CA VAL A 184 -13.41 -30.32 17.65
C VAL A 184 -12.69 -31.23 18.65
N VAL A 185 -11.51 -30.82 19.09
CA VAL A 185 -10.72 -31.52 20.11
C VAL A 185 -11.53 -31.67 21.40
N ASN A 186 -12.10 -30.59 21.93
CA ASN A 186 -12.95 -30.63 23.13
C ASN A 186 -14.16 -31.57 22.95
N SER A 187 -14.79 -31.57 21.78
CA SER A 187 -15.95 -32.45 21.51
C SER A 187 -15.61 -33.94 21.40
N THR A 188 -14.35 -34.27 21.12
CA THR A 188 -13.87 -35.65 20.93
C THR A 188 -13.35 -36.24 22.26
N THR A 189 -13.05 -35.40 23.24
CA THR A 189 -12.55 -35.83 24.55
C THR A 189 -13.74 -36.06 25.50
N PRO A 190 -13.94 -37.27 26.05
CA PRO A 190 -14.96 -37.49 27.09
C PRO A 190 -14.58 -36.72 28.36
N GLU A 191 -15.59 -36.23 29.11
CA GLU A 191 -15.42 -35.54 30.41
C GLU A 191 -14.54 -36.31 31.41
#